data_AF-A0A1Y5RYG3-F1
#
_entry.id   AF-A0A1Y5RYG3-F1
#
_cell.length_a   1.000
_cell.length_b   1.000
_cell.length_c   1.000
_cell.angle_alpha   90.00
_cell.angle_beta   90.00
_cell.angle_gamma   90.00
#
_symmetry.space_group_name_H-M   'P 1'
#
loop_
_entity.id
_entity.type
_entity.pdbx_description
1 polymer ?
#
loop_
_entity_poly.entity_id
_entity_poly.type
_entity_poly.pdbx_seq_one_letter_code
_entity_poly.pdbx_strand_id
1 'polypeptide(L)'
;MGHNLATALAGIAILASGLSACSTVSTERVPSYDTADLVLVRGFRAEGDPCKVTGETAYTNQFLDDSATLVSCPATYSGLAAFVQETGARRVGQRGDFLLYSVPRR
;
A
#
# COMPACT_ATOMS: atom_id res chain seq x y z
N MET A 1 -63.47 37.15 17.04
CA MET A 1 -62.93 35.84 17.43
C MET A 1 -61.41 35.96 17.42
N GLY A 2 -60.73 36.13 18.56
CA GLY A 2 -60.15 35.01 19.33
C GLY A 2 -59.08 34.33 18.45
N HIS A 3 -57.77 34.38 18.72
CA HIS A 3 -57.12 34.03 19.97
C HIS A 3 -55.76 34.76 20.10
N ASN A 4 -55.55 35.37 21.27
CA ASN A 4 -54.22 35.72 21.77
C ASN A 4 -53.52 34.43 22.23
N LEU A 5 -52.23 34.25 21.95
CA LEU A 5 -51.35 33.55 22.88
C LEU A 5 -49.91 34.03 22.72
N ALA A 6 -49.47 34.78 23.73
CA ALA A 6 -48.08 35.09 23.99
C ALA A 6 -47.33 33.82 24.41
N THR A 7 -46.13 33.60 23.88
CA THR A 7 -45.15 32.74 24.56
C THR A 7 -43.77 33.32 24.34
N ALA A 8 -43.25 33.93 25.41
CA ALA A 8 -41.89 34.40 25.53
C ALA A 8 -40.94 33.20 25.68
N LEU A 9 -39.91 33.16 24.85
CA LEU A 9 -38.69 32.37 25.05
C LEU A 9 -37.55 33.34 24.71
N ALA A 10 -36.98 34.04 25.69
CA ALA A 10 -35.91 33.57 26.56
C ALA A 10 -34.63 33.19 25.77
N GLY A 11 -33.53 33.90 26.06
CA GLY A 11 -32.19 33.34 25.94
C GLY A 11 -31.32 33.94 24.84
N ILE A 12 -30.57 34.98 25.21
CA ILE A 12 -29.46 35.55 24.49
C ILE A 12 -28.26 34.58 24.44
N ALA A 13 -27.66 34.50 23.25
CA ALA A 13 -26.26 34.21 22.87
C ALA A 13 -25.42 33.24 23.71
N ILE A 14 -25.01 32.13 23.07
CA ILE A 14 -23.71 31.50 23.35
C ILE A 14 -22.98 31.28 22.01
N LEU A 15 -21.98 32.12 21.79
CA LEU A 15 -20.92 31.95 20.80
C LEU A 15 -19.97 30.87 21.32
N ALA A 16 -19.97 29.70 20.70
CA ALA A 16 -18.95 28.67 20.94
C ALA A 16 -18.46 28.11 19.60
N SER A 17 -17.59 28.88 18.96
CA SER A 17 -16.74 28.44 17.85
C SER A 17 -15.72 27.42 18.36
N GLY A 18 -16.10 26.14 18.33
CA GLY A 18 -15.19 25.01 18.49
C GLY A 18 -14.93 24.33 17.15
N LEU A 19 -14.00 24.87 16.36
CA LEU A 19 -13.46 24.13 15.22
C LEU A 19 -12.56 23.01 15.77
N SER A 20 -13.15 21.85 16.07
CA SER A 20 -12.40 20.61 16.09
C SER A 20 -11.96 20.32 14.66
N ALA A 21 -10.74 20.73 14.32
CA ALA A 21 -10.03 20.18 13.19
C ALA A 21 -9.70 18.72 13.52
N CYS A 22 -10.66 17.84 13.25
CA CYS A 22 -10.38 16.42 13.12
C CYS A 22 -9.44 16.30 11.92
N SER A 23 -8.15 16.12 12.18
CA SER A 23 -7.19 15.77 11.13
C SER A 23 -7.67 14.45 10.55
N THR A 24 -8.34 14.53 9.40
CA THR A 24 -8.56 13.38 8.55
C THR A 24 -7.19 12.87 8.19
N VAL A 25 -6.77 11.80 8.85
CA VAL A 25 -5.68 10.97 8.34
C VAL A 25 -6.13 10.59 6.93
N SER A 26 -5.57 11.27 5.93
CA SER A 26 -5.62 10.74 4.58
C SER A 26 -4.84 9.46 4.68
N THR A 27 -5.57 8.35 4.74
CA THR A 27 -5.06 7.06 4.29
C THR A 27 -4.46 7.35 2.93
N GLU A 28 -3.13 7.45 2.88
CA GLU A 28 -2.40 7.41 1.64
C GLU A 28 -2.91 6.17 0.93
N ARG A 29 -3.54 6.39 -0.22
CA ARG A 29 -4.19 5.33 -0.97
C ARG A 29 -3.06 4.45 -1.48
N VAL A 30 -2.67 3.45 -0.69
CA VAL A 30 -1.76 2.41 -1.16
C VAL A 30 -2.44 1.81 -2.39
N PRO A 31 -1.79 1.82 -3.57
CA PRO A 31 -2.39 1.26 -4.76
C PRO A 31 -2.81 -0.18 -4.46
N SER A 32 -4.08 -0.49 -4.68
CA SER A 32 -4.56 -1.87 -4.64
C SER A 32 -4.10 -2.52 -5.93
N TYR A 33 -2.89 -3.04 -5.92
CA TYR A 33 -2.33 -3.77 -7.04
C TYR A 33 -3.15 -5.04 -7.25
N ASP A 34 -3.61 -5.28 -8.47
CA ASP A 34 -4.30 -6.52 -8.85
C ASP A 34 -3.25 -7.65 -8.86
N THR A 35 -2.93 -8.17 -7.67
CA THR A 35 -2.01 -9.27 -7.44
C THR A 35 -2.75 -10.58 -7.34
N ALA A 36 -3.88 -10.75 -8.05
CA ALA A 36 -4.72 -11.94 -7.93
C ALA A 36 -3.93 -13.27 -8.09
N ASP A 37 -2.75 -13.20 -8.74
CA ASP A 37 -1.83 -14.31 -8.96
C ASP A 37 -0.47 -14.23 -8.22
N LEU A 38 -0.22 -13.22 -7.38
CA LEU A 38 1.04 -13.10 -6.61
C LEU A 38 0.76 -13.14 -5.10
N VAL A 39 1.47 -14.04 -4.41
CA VAL A 39 1.53 -14.06 -2.94
C VAL A 39 2.73 -13.24 -2.49
N LEU A 40 2.51 -12.09 -1.87
CA LEU A 40 3.57 -11.23 -1.33
C LEU A 40 3.77 -11.53 0.16
N VAL A 41 4.90 -12.11 0.54
CA VAL A 41 5.11 -12.69 1.88
C VAL A 41 5.61 -11.67 2.91
N ARG A 42 6.71 -10.98 2.60
CA ARG A 42 7.37 -9.98 3.45
C ARG A 42 8.27 -9.08 2.62
N GLY A 43 8.71 -7.95 3.16
CA GLY A 43 9.77 -7.16 2.54
C GLY A 43 11.06 -7.98 2.37
N PHE A 44 11.78 -7.77 1.26
CA PHE A 44 12.92 -8.59 0.87
C PHE A 44 14.12 -8.43 1.81
N ARG A 45 14.62 -7.20 1.98
CA ARG A 45 15.77 -6.88 2.85
C ARG A 45 15.34 -6.56 4.29
N ALA A 46 14.25 -5.82 4.43
CA ALA A 46 13.67 -5.39 5.69
C ALA A 46 12.15 -5.29 5.54
N GLU A 47 11.42 -5.16 6.64
CA GLU A 47 9.95 -5.12 6.64
C GLU A 47 9.37 -4.00 5.76
N GLY A 48 10.00 -2.82 5.76
CA GLY A 48 9.63 -1.67 4.93
C GLY A 48 10.20 -1.66 3.52
N ASP A 49 10.85 -2.75 3.07
CA ASP A 49 11.41 -2.78 1.72
C ASP A 49 10.29 -2.77 0.66
N PRO A 50 10.37 -1.90 -0.37
CA PRO A 50 9.36 -1.83 -1.41
C PRO A 50 9.29 -3.12 -2.24
N CYS A 51 10.40 -3.84 -2.37
CA CYS A 51 10.44 -5.15 -2.99
C CYS A 51 10.09 -6.24 -1.96
N LYS A 52 9.22 -7.17 -2.34
CA LYS A 52 8.70 -8.21 -1.46
C LYS A 52 9.09 -9.60 -1.92
N VAL A 53 9.39 -10.49 -0.98
CA VAL A 53 9.52 -11.94 -1.27
C VAL A 53 8.21 -12.45 -1.82
N THR A 54 8.30 -13.17 -2.94
CA THR A 54 7.14 -13.73 -3.65
C THR A 54 7.00 -15.20 -3.29
N GLY A 55 5.82 -15.59 -2.83
CA GLY A 55 5.45 -16.96 -2.55
C GLY A 55 5.08 -17.73 -3.81
N GLU A 56 4.85 -19.03 -3.63
CA GLU A 56 4.45 -19.94 -4.69
C GLU A 56 2.97 -19.77 -5.07
N THR A 57 2.72 -19.69 -6.37
CA THR A 57 1.42 -19.73 -7.03
C THR A 57 1.54 -20.53 -8.33
N ALA A 58 0.42 -20.77 -9.01
CA ALA A 58 0.42 -21.43 -10.32
C ALA A 58 1.25 -20.67 -11.37
N TYR A 59 1.41 -19.35 -11.23
CA TYR A 59 2.27 -18.55 -12.09
C TYR A 59 3.73 -18.48 -11.60
N THR A 60 3.96 -18.40 -10.29
CA THR A 60 5.31 -18.12 -9.77
C THR A 60 6.16 -19.37 -9.56
N ASN A 61 5.56 -20.56 -9.50
CA ASN A 61 6.27 -21.83 -9.29
C ASN A 61 7.41 -22.06 -10.30
N GLN A 62 7.23 -21.68 -11.56
CA GLN A 62 8.25 -21.81 -12.62
C GLN A 62 9.47 -20.90 -12.44
N PHE A 63 9.42 -19.95 -11.51
CA PHE A 63 10.53 -19.03 -11.21
C PHE A 63 11.12 -19.25 -9.82
N LEU A 64 10.52 -20.10 -9.00
CA LEU A 64 11.06 -20.47 -7.70
C LEU A 64 12.21 -21.44 -7.87
N ASP A 65 13.29 -21.18 -7.14
CA ASP A 65 14.57 -21.87 -7.27
C ASP A 65 15.19 -22.01 -5.87
N ASP A 66 15.91 -23.10 -5.61
CA ASP A 66 16.53 -23.32 -4.29
C ASP A 66 17.80 -22.47 -4.10
N SER A 67 18.43 -22.02 -5.19
CA SER A 67 19.61 -21.17 -5.20
C SER A 67 19.25 -19.67 -5.26
N ALA A 68 17.99 -19.30 -5.47
CA ALA A 68 17.56 -17.91 -5.57
C ALA A 68 16.28 -17.60 -4.77
N THR A 69 16.10 -16.33 -4.41
CA THR A 69 14.86 -15.82 -3.83
C THR A 69 14.08 -15.09 -4.92
N LEU A 70 12.81 -15.45 -5.12
CA LEU A 70 11.91 -14.73 -6.01
C LEU A 70 11.37 -13.49 -5.31
N VAL A 71 11.53 -12.33 -5.94
CA VAL A 71 11.21 -11.01 -5.40
C VAL A 71 10.32 -10.26 -6.38
N SER A 72 9.24 -9.68 -5.89
CA SER A 72 8.33 -8.80 -6.64
C SER A 72 8.58 -7.36 -6.23
N CYS A 73 9.03 -6.54 -7.17
CA CYS A 73 9.23 -5.11 -6.97
C CYS A 73 8.17 -4.32 -7.77
N PRO A 74 7.58 -3.25 -7.21
CA PRO A 74 6.70 -2.38 -7.97
C PRO A 74 7.41 -1.83 -9.21
N ALA A 75 6.75 -1.83 -10.37
CA ALA A 75 7.31 -1.35 -11.63
C ALA A 75 7.60 0.17 -11.59
N THR A 76 6.90 0.89 -10.72
CA THR A 76 7.07 2.33 -10.45
C THR A 76 8.19 2.62 -9.45
N TYR A 77 8.82 1.60 -8.85
CA TYR A 77 9.90 1.80 -7.89
C TYR A 77 11.16 2.35 -8.58
N SER A 78 11.57 3.56 -8.20
CA SER A 78 12.74 4.22 -8.80
C SER A 78 14.07 3.49 -8.50
N GLY A 79 14.14 2.72 -7.40
CA GLY A 79 15.36 2.02 -6.97
C GLY A 79 15.65 0.70 -7.69
N LEU A 80 14.91 0.33 -8.73
CA LEU A 80 15.08 -0.95 -9.44
C LEU A 80 16.49 -1.14 -10.02
N ALA A 81 17.09 -0.08 -10.59
CA ALA A 81 18.43 -0.17 -11.17
C ALA A 81 19.48 -0.49 -10.10
N ALA A 82 19.45 0.23 -8.97
CA ALA A 82 20.32 -0.04 -7.83
C ALA A 82 20.09 -1.45 -7.28
N PHE A 83 18.82 -1.84 -7.07
CA PHE A 83 18.45 -3.17 -6.62
C PHE A 83 19.09 -4.28 -7.48
N VAL A 84 19.03 -4.18 -8.81
CA VAL A 84 19.67 -5.15 -9.72
C VAL A 84 21.18 -5.16 -9.56
N GLN A 85 21.81 -3.99 -9.52
CA GLN A 85 23.27 -3.86 -9.39
C GLN A 85 23.79 -4.43 -8.07
N GLU A 86 23.12 -4.13 -6.96
CA GLU A 86 23.54 -4.52 -5.61
C GLU A 86 23.31 -6.01 -5.34
N THR A 87 22.21 -6.57 -5.84
CA THR A 87 21.80 -7.93 -5.52
C THR A 87 22.19 -8.96 -6.58
N GLY A 88 22.51 -8.51 -7.80
CA GLY A 88 22.67 -9.39 -8.96
C GLY A 88 21.33 -9.96 -9.45
N ALA A 89 20.21 -9.30 -9.14
CA ALA A 89 18.89 -9.75 -9.52
C ALA A 89 18.70 -9.83 -11.04
N ARG A 90 18.03 -10.89 -11.50
CA ARG A 90 17.62 -11.05 -12.91
C ARG A 90 16.10 -10.96 -13.03
N ARG A 91 15.59 -10.09 -13.91
CA ARG A 91 14.15 -10.04 -14.21
C ARG A 91 13.73 -11.33 -14.89
N VAL A 92 12.71 -11.99 -14.35
CA VAL A 92 12.17 -13.28 -14.85
C VAL A 92 10.73 -13.17 -15.33
N GLY A 93 10.01 -12.11 -14.95
CA GLY A 93 8.63 -11.93 -15.38
C GLY A 93 8.03 -10.59 -14.95
N GLN A 94 6.74 -10.45 -15.22
CA GLN A 94 5.90 -9.34 -14.78
C GLN A 94 4.46 -9.82 -14.55
N ARG A 95 3.81 -9.30 -13.52
CA ARG A 95 2.38 -9.48 -13.25
C ARG A 95 1.80 -8.21 -12.66
N GLY A 96 0.77 -7.69 -13.31
CA GLY A 96 0.22 -6.37 -12.99
C GLY A 96 1.33 -5.33 -12.93
N ASP A 97 1.35 -4.58 -11.84
CA ASP A 97 2.35 -3.55 -11.56
C ASP A 97 3.62 -4.07 -10.90
N PHE A 98 3.83 -5.38 -10.82
CA PHE A 98 5.04 -5.96 -10.23
C PHE A 98 5.96 -6.58 -11.28
N LEU A 99 7.24 -6.23 -11.18
CA LEU A 99 8.34 -6.89 -11.88
C LEU A 99 8.90 -7.99 -10.97
N LEU A 100 9.02 -9.19 -11.53
CA LEU A 100 9.54 -10.35 -10.80
C LEU A 100 11.04 -10.50 -11.09
N TYR A 101 11.81 -10.67 -10.02
CA TYR A 101 13.25 -10.81 -10.03
C TYR A 101 13.68 -12.08 -9.29
N SER A 102 14.55 -12.85 -9.90
CA SER A 102 15.30 -13.93 -9.24
C SER A 102 16.58 -13.34 -8.68
N VAL A 103 16.75 -13.42 -7.35
CA VAL A 103 17.91 -12.88 -6.63
C VAL A 103 18.77 -14.04 -6.12
N PRO A 104 20.00 -14.22 -6.59
CA PRO A 104 20.85 -15.33 -6.15
C PRO A 104 21.14 -15.24 -4.65
N ARG A 105 21.09 -16.37 -3.95
CA ARG A 105 21.57 -16.52 -2.58
C ARG A 105 23.09 -16.63 -2.63
N ARG A 106 23.79 -15.82 -1.84
CA ARG A 106 25.25 -15.87 -1.70
C ARG A 106 25.64 -16.39 -0.32
#